data_AF-A0A7S0TPV0-F1
#
_entry.id   AF-A0A7S0TPV0-F1
#
_cell.length_a   1.000
_cell.length_b   1.000
_cell.length_c   1.000
_cell.angle_alpha   90.00
_cell.angle_beta   90.00
_cell.angle_gamma   90.00
#
_symmetry.space_group_name_H-M   'P 1'
#
loop_
_entity.id
_entity.type
_entity.pdbx_description
1 polymer ?
#
loop_
_entity_poly.entity_id
_entity_poly.type
_entity_poly.pdbx_seq_one_letter_code
_entity_poly.pdbx_strand_id
1 'polypeptide(L)'
;MASPLAVTEVATAPIAGQKPGTSGLRKKTREFMKENYIANFVQATFNALLETPEGKASVSGGTLVVSGDGRYFNPEAIQIIVKIAVANGVGRVWSGKGGILSTPAVSAVIRSRGKGFEAFGGFILTASHNPGGIDEDFGIKFNAANGGPAPESLTDLIYKHTQSISKIASCPAFPDIDLTAAAVTRVE
;
A
#
# COMPACT_ATOMS: atom_id res chain seq x y z
N MET A 1 -10.26 18.21 22.42
CA MET A 1 -10.35 16.88 21.79
C MET A 1 -10.05 17.07 20.32
N ALA A 2 -9.12 16.31 19.75
CA ALA A 2 -8.87 16.37 18.31
C ALA A 2 -10.17 15.97 17.58
N SER A 3 -10.51 16.65 16.49
CA SER A 3 -11.61 16.21 15.64
C SER A 3 -11.32 14.80 15.15
N PRO A 4 -12.31 13.89 15.14
CA PRO A 4 -12.08 12.53 14.64
C PRO A 4 -11.54 12.59 13.22
N LEU A 5 -10.57 11.73 12.91
CA LEU A 5 -9.97 11.64 11.58
C LEU A 5 -11.07 11.37 10.53
N ALA A 6 -11.43 12.40 9.78
CA ALA A 6 -12.49 12.31 8.79
C ALA A 6 -11.98 11.62 7.52
N VAL A 7 -12.71 10.61 7.07
CA VAL A 7 -12.54 10.05 5.73
C VAL A 7 -13.09 11.05 4.72
N THR A 8 -12.30 11.32 3.69
CA THR A 8 -12.70 12.13 2.53
C THR A 8 -12.66 11.27 1.27
N GLU A 9 -13.58 11.52 0.35
CA GLU A 9 -13.55 10.92 -0.99
C GLU A 9 -13.10 11.96 -2.01
N VAL A 10 -12.06 11.63 -2.78
CA VAL A 10 -11.54 12.46 -3.86
C VAL A 10 -11.92 11.80 -5.19
N ALA A 11 -12.57 12.55 -6.09
CA ALA A 11 -12.88 12.07 -7.41
C ALA A 11 -11.59 11.79 -8.20
N THR A 12 -11.58 10.70 -8.97
CA THR A 12 -10.47 10.33 -9.85
C THR A 12 -11.02 9.68 -11.13
N ALA A 13 -10.14 9.38 -12.07
CA ALA A 13 -10.46 8.64 -13.28
C ALA A 13 -9.46 7.49 -13.48
N PRO A 14 -9.84 6.43 -14.22
CA PRO A 14 -8.92 5.35 -14.57
C PRO A 14 -7.67 5.87 -15.28
N ILE A 15 -6.51 5.31 -14.91
CA ILE A 15 -5.23 5.59 -15.57
C ILE A 15 -4.81 4.34 -16.33
N ALA A 16 -4.62 4.47 -17.64
CA ALA A 16 -4.26 3.34 -18.49
C ALA A 16 -2.94 2.69 -18.06
N GLY A 17 -2.88 1.35 -18.16
CA GLY A 17 -1.64 0.61 -17.96
C GLY A 17 -1.27 0.32 -16.50
N GLN A 18 -2.17 0.54 -15.53
CA GLN A 18 -2.02 0.10 -14.14
C GLN A 18 -2.31 -1.41 -13.96
N LYS A 19 -1.76 -2.25 -14.84
CA LYS A 19 -1.82 -3.72 -14.70
C LYS A 19 -0.62 -4.20 -13.89
N PRO A 20 -0.80 -4.78 -12.70
CA PRO A 20 0.31 -5.40 -11.99
C PRO A 20 0.79 -6.63 -12.76
N GLY A 21 2.09 -6.70 -13.04
CA GLY A 21 2.71 -7.93 -13.56
C GLY A 21 3.00 -8.93 -12.43
N THR A 22 3.61 -10.07 -12.76
CA THR A 22 4.02 -11.11 -11.79
C THR A 22 4.91 -10.57 -10.65
N SER A 23 5.58 -9.45 -10.89
CA SER A 23 6.46 -8.79 -9.92
C SER A 23 5.96 -7.41 -9.47
N GLY A 24 4.68 -7.10 -9.66
CA GLY A 24 4.05 -5.81 -9.35
C GLY A 24 3.93 -4.86 -10.54
N LEU A 25 3.43 -3.65 -10.26
CA LEU A 25 3.38 -2.54 -11.21
C LEU A 25 4.73 -1.80 -11.18
N ARG A 26 5.31 -1.57 -12.37
CA ARG A 26 6.59 -0.84 -12.53
C ARG A 26 6.48 0.18 -13.65
N LYS A 27 6.99 1.38 -13.38
CA LYS A 27 7.03 2.54 -14.29
C LYS A 27 8.17 3.45 -13.87
N LYS A 28 8.39 4.52 -14.63
CA LYS A 28 9.31 5.59 -14.21
C LYS A 28 8.83 6.25 -12.92
N THR A 29 9.76 6.63 -12.05
CA THR A 29 9.48 7.33 -10.78
C THR A 29 8.62 8.55 -11.01
N ARG A 30 8.91 9.37 -12.03
CA ARG A 30 8.09 10.53 -12.42
C ARG A 30 6.63 10.18 -12.74
N GLU A 31 6.35 8.97 -13.23
CA GLU A 31 4.98 8.55 -13.50
C GLU A 31 4.23 8.26 -12.20
N PHE A 32 4.87 7.60 -11.24
CA PHE A 32 4.29 7.39 -9.90
C PHE A 32 4.06 8.68 -9.12
N MET A 33 4.87 9.71 -9.37
CA MET A 33 4.73 11.04 -8.77
C MET A 33 3.62 11.89 -9.41
N LYS A 34 3.03 11.46 -10.53
CA LYS A 34 1.85 12.15 -11.09
C LYS A 34 0.69 12.06 -10.12
N GLU A 35 -0.14 13.10 -10.13
CA GLU A 35 -1.35 13.17 -9.32
C GLU A 35 -2.16 11.88 -9.43
N ASN A 36 -2.58 11.36 -8.28
CA ASN A 36 -3.40 10.16 -8.12
C ASN A 36 -2.85 8.88 -8.73
N TYR A 37 -1.64 8.83 -9.31
CA TYR A 37 -1.16 7.62 -9.96
C TYR A 37 -1.04 6.45 -8.96
N ILE A 38 -0.23 6.63 -7.91
CA ILE A 38 -0.08 5.60 -6.88
C ILE A 38 -1.37 5.44 -6.07
N ALA A 39 -2.09 6.52 -5.80
CA ALA A 39 -3.33 6.50 -5.02
C ALA A 39 -4.43 5.66 -5.70
N ASN A 40 -4.58 5.78 -7.02
CA ASN A 40 -5.51 4.96 -7.80
C ASN A 40 -5.19 3.47 -7.67
N PHE A 41 -3.92 3.10 -7.82
CA PHE A 41 -3.51 1.69 -7.73
C PHE A 41 -3.71 1.12 -6.33
N VAL A 42 -3.40 1.91 -5.30
CA VAL A 42 -3.58 1.52 -3.89
C VAL A 42 -5.06 1.38 -3.55
N GLN A 43 -5.89 2.35 -3.95
CA GLN A 43 -7.34 2.26 -3.74
C GLN A 43 -7.95 1.09 -4.52
N ALA A 44 -7.55 0.86 -5.76
CA ALA A 44 -8.00 -0.30 -6.53
C ALA A 44 -7.59 -1.62 -5.86
N THR A 45 -6.43 -1.65 -5.20
CA THR A 45 -6.01 -2.79 -4.38
C THR A 45 -6.94 -3.02 -3.20
N PHE A 46 -7.33 -1.96 -2.49
CA PHE A 46 -8.32 -2.08 -1.41
C PHE A 46 -9.71 -2.46 -1.92
N ASN A 47 -10.17 -1.92 -3.05
CA ASN A 47 -11.45 -2.31 -3.66
C ASN A 47 -11.48 -3.81 -3.97
N ALA A 48 -10.38 -4.34 -4.54
CA ALA A 48 -10.25 -5.76 -4.84
C ALA A 48 -10.26 -6.62 -3.56
N LEU A 49 -9.56 -6.20 -2.50
CA LEU A 49 -9.56 -6.91 -1.22
C LEU A 49 -10.95 -6.87 -0.55
N LEU A 50 -11.64 -5.74 -0.58
CA LEU A 50 -12.96 -5.58 0.06
C LEU A 50 -14.09 -6.29 -0.72
N GLU A 51 -13.87 -6.63 -1.99
CA GLU A 51 -14.77 -7.47 -2.78
C GLU A 51 -14.70 -8.95 -2.37
N THR A 52 -13.60 -9.42 -1.78
CA THR A 52 -13.48 -10.80 -1.29
C THR A 52 -13.95 -10.93 0.17
N PRO A 53 -14.61 -12.03 0.56
CA PRO A 53 -15.00 -12.26 1.96
C PRO A 53 -13.80 -12.22 2.93
N GLU A 54 -12.70 -12.86 2.54
CA GLU A 54 -11.48 -12.94 3.36
C GLU A 54 -10.82 -11.57 3.51
N GLY A 55 -10.74 -10.80 2.43
CA GLY A 55 -10.15 -9.46 2.47
C GLY A 55 -11.01 -8.49 3.26
N LYS A 56 -12.34 -8.51 3.10
CA LYS A 56 -13.26 -7.71 3.92
C LYS A 56 -13.12 -7.97 5.41
N ALA A 57 -13.04 -9.25 5.81
CA ALA A 57 -12.83 -9.62 7.21
C ALA A 57 -11.45 -9.19 7.73
N SER A 58 -10.43 -9.25 6.89
CA SER A 58 -9.03 -9.01 7.30
C SER A 58 -8.60 -7.55 7.25
N VAL A 59 -9.20 -6.72 6.39
CA VAL A 59 -8.86 -5.29 6.26
C VAL A 59 -9.40 -4.49 7.45
N SER A 60 -10.65 -4.73 7.86
CA SER A 60 -11.33 -3.99 8.93
C SER A 60 -10.65 -4.21 10.28
N GLY A 61 -9.98 -3.19 10.81
CA GLY A 61 -9.18 -3.27 12.03
C GLY A 61 -7.89 -4.07 11.87
N GLY A 62 -7.58 -4.53 10.65
CA GLY A 62 -6.45 -5.38 10.34
C GLY A 62 -5.10 -4.68 10.37
N THR A 63 -4.05 -5.49 10.23
CA THR A 63 -2.66 -5.00 10.13
C THR A 63 -2.16 -5.09 8.69
N LEU A 64 -1.62 -3.99 8.17
CA LEU A 64 -0.97 -3.90 6.85
C LEU A 64 0.54 -3.68 7.03
N VAL A 65 1.37 -4.35 6.23
CA VAL A 65 2.80 -4.03 6.12
C VAL A 65 3.03 -3.08 4.94
N VAL A 66 3.80 -2.01 5.12
CA VAL A 66 4.20 -1.10 4.03
C VAL A 66 5.66 -0.72 4.20
N SER A 67 6.52 -1.10 3.25
CA SER A 67 7.95 -0.77 3.24
C SER A 67 8.53 -0.96 1.85
N GLY A 68 9.79 -0.59 1.65
CA GLY A 68 10.46 -0.76 0.37
C GLY A 68 11.97 -0.88 0.46
N ASP A 69 12.61 -0.72 -0.71
CA ASP A 69 14.06 -0.81 -0.86
C ASP A 69 14.80 0.53 -0.68
N GLY A 70 14.09 1.58 -0.25
CA GLY A 70 14.66 2.91 0.01
C GLY A 70 14.89 3.78 -1.23
N ARG A 71 14.41 3.37 -2.42
CA ARG A 71 14.51 4.20 -3.64
C ARG A 71 13.77 5.54 -3.52
N TYR A 72 14.19 6.52 -4.33
CA TYR A 72 13.81 7.93 -4.30
C TYR A 72 12.43 8.28 -3.69
N PHE A 73 11.34 7.73 -4.21
CA PHE A 73 9.97 8.09 -3.83
C PHE A 73 9.35 7.20 -2.72
N ASN A 74 10.16 6.37 -2.03
CA ASN A 74 9.66 5.45 -1.00
C ASN A 74 8.96 6.19 0.15
N PRO A 75 9.60 7.18 0.81
CA PRO A 75 9.03 7.82 1.98
C PRO A 75 7.67 8.45 1.69
N GLU A 76 7.55 9.16 0.56
CA GLU A 76 6.32 9.83 0.14
C GLU A 76 5.23 8.81 -0.23
N ALA A 77 5.58 7.77 -0.98
CA ALA A 77 4.65 6.69 -1.33
C ALA A 77 4.08 5.98 -0.08
N ILE A 78 4.89 5.78 0.95
CA ILE A 78 4.43 5.20 2.23
C ILE A 78 3.34 6.07 2.85
N GLN A 79 3.55 7.39 2.94
CA GLN A 79 2.56 8.29 3.55
C GLN A 79 1.22 8.24 2.80
N ILE A 80 1.26 8.23 1.46
CA ILE A 80 0.05 8.12 0.63
C ILE A 80 -0.68 6.80 0.90
N ILE A 81 0.06 5.69 0.95
CA ILE A 81 -0.53 4.36 1.22
C ILE A 81 -1.18 4.33 2.60
N VAL A 82 -0.54 4.89 3.64
CA VAL A 82 -1.10 4.89 5.00
C VAL A 82 -2.40 5.67 5.06
N LYS A 83 -2.47 6.86 4.47
CA LYS A 83 -3.68 7.70 4.48
C LYS A 83 -4.86 7.02 3.78
N ILE A 84 -4.60 6.27 2.70
CA ILE A 84 -5.63 5.48 1.99
C ILE A 84 -5.99 4.23 2.79
N ALA A 85 -5.01 3.53 3.37
CA ALA A 85 -5.22 2.33 4.15
C ALA A 85 -6.15 2.59 5.35
N VAL A 86 -5.87 3.65 6.11
CA VAL A 86 -6.70 4.06 7.26
C VAL A 86 -8.13 4.36 6.81
N ALA A 87 -8.29 5.08 5.70
CA ALA A 87 -9.62 5.39 5.16
C ALA A 87 -10.40 4.15 4.69
N ASN A 88 -9.70 3.08 4.31
CA ASN A 88 -10.29 1.80 3.93
C ASN A 88 -10.47 0.84 5.11
N GLY A 89 -10.25 1.30 6.35
CA GLY A 89 -10.54 0.56 7.58
C GLY A 89 -9.36 -0.20 8.17
N VAL A 90 -8.13 -0.02 7.66
CA VAL A 90 -6.93 -0.62 8.27
C VAL A 90 -6.70 -0.03 9.66
N GLY A 91 -6.64 -0.89 10.68
CA GLY A 91 -6.47 -0.49 12.08
C GLY A 91 -5.01 -0.31 12.51
N ARG A 92 -4.07 -0.94 11.79
CA ARG A 92 -2.64 -0.87 12.11
C ARG A 92 -1.78 -0.95 10.85
N VAL A 93 -0.72 -0.13 10.81
CA VAL A 93 0.32 -0.22 9.79
C VAL A 93 1.65 -0.57 10.46
N TRP A 94 2.41 -1.48 9.84
CA TRP A 94 3.80 -1.77 10.18
C TRP A 94 4.72 -1.33 9.05
N SER A 95 5.78 -0.62 9.40
CA SER A 95 6.82 -0.20 8.47
C SER A 95 8.20 -0.43 9.10
N GLY A 96 9.19 -0.78 8.28
CA GLY A 96 10.58 -0.84 8.73
C GLY A 96 11.13 0.54 9.05
N LYS A 97 12.18 0.59 9.88
CA LYS A 97 12.92 1.84 10.12
C LYS A 97 13.45 2.38 8.78
N GLY A 98 13.26 3.67 8.54
CA GLY A 98 13.51 4.38 7.29
C GLY A 98 12.49 4.08 6.18
N GLY A 99 11.41 3.35 6.48
CA GLY A 99 10.54 2.76 5.47
C GLY A 99 11.17 1.56 4.76
N ILE A 100 12.26 0.99 5.31
CA ILE A 100 13.10 0.00 4.63
C ILE A 100 12.84 -1.39 5.17
N LEU A 101 12.40 -2.28 4.28
CA LEU A 101 12.42 -3.73 4.47
C LEU A 101 12.73 -4.39 3.13
N SER A 102 13.64 -5.36 3.13
CA SER A 102 13.84 -6.21 1.96
C SER A 102 12.56 -7.01 1.66
N THR A 103 12.35 -7.41 0.40
CA THR A 103 11.17 -8.26 0.05
C THR A 103 11.09 -9.53 0.90
N PRO A 104 12.20 -10.27 1.18
CA PRO A 104 12.16 -11.39 2.12
C PRO A 104 11.79 -10.98 3.55
N ALA A 105 12.24 -9.82 4.03
CA ALA A 105 11.87 -9.34 5.36
C ALA A 105 10.38 -8.96 5.44
N VAL A 106 9.80 -8.35 4.40
CA VAL A 106 8.35 -8.12 4.34
C VAL A 106 7.59 -9.44 4.38
N SER A 107 8.00 -10.43 3.57
CA SER A 107 7.39 -11.76 3.57
C SER A 107 7.46 -12.41 4.95
N ALA A 108 8.62 -12.35 5.60
CA ALA A 108 8.81 -12.86 6.94
C ALA A 108 7.89 -12.13 7.93
N VAL A 109 7.82 -10.80 7.92
CA VAL A 109 6.97 -10.01 8.83
C VAL A 109 5.49 -10.29 8.61
N ILE A 110 5.02 -10.43 7.37
CA ILE A 110 3.63 -10.80 7.09
C ILE A 110 3.28 -12.15 7.73
N ARG A 111 4.17 -13.14 7.56
CA ARG A 111 3.99 -14.50 8.09
C ARG A 111 4.26 -14.60 9.59
N SER A 112 5.01 -13.67 10.15
CA SER A 112 5.53 -13.73 11.50
C SER A 112 4.72 -12.84 12.43
N ARG A 113 3.77 -13.45 13.15
CA ARG A 113 3.47 -13.24 14.59
C ARG A 113 2.19 -13.99 14.97
N GLY A 114 2.30 -14.91 15.94
CA GLY A 114 1.19 -15.69 16.48
C GLY A 114 0.22 -14.90 17.38
N LYS A 115 -0.80 -15.61 17.90
CA LYS A 115 -1.90 -15.15 18.78
C LYS A 115 -2.28 -13.65 18.60
N GLY A 116 -2.78 -13.29 17.42
CA GLY A 116 -3.57 -12.06 17.23
C GLY A 116 -2.85 -10.86 16.59
N PHE A 117 -1.64 -11.03 16.03
CA PHE A 117 -0.92 -9.98 15.32
C PHE A 117 -0.50 -10.44 13.91
N GLU A 118 -1.45 -10.87 13.08
CA GLU A 118 -1.17 -11.28 11.70
C GLU A 118 -1.50 -10.12 10.75
N ALA A 119 -0.58 -9.84 9.81
CA ALA A 119 -0.86 -8.88 8.76
C ALA A 119 -1.61 -9.58 7.60
N PHE A 120 -2.63 -8.93 7.06
CA PHE A 120 -3.41 -9.51 5.95
C PHE A 120 -2.66 -9.48 4.62
N GLY A 121 -1.58 -8.70 4.56
CA GLY A 121 -0.72 -8.56 3.40
C GLY A 121 0.21 -7.37 3.56
N GLY A 122 0.86 -6.99 2.47
CA GLY A 122 1.71 -5.81 2.48
C GLY A 122 2.07 -5.25 1.12
N PHE A 123 2.19 -3.94 1.07
CA PHE A 123 2.77 -3.24 -0.08
C PHE A 123 4.29 -3.21 0.04
N ILE A 124 4.96 -3.57 -1.06
CA ILE A 124 6.41 -3.53 -1.17
C ILE A 124 6.78 -2.53 -2.27
N LEU A 125 7.47 -1.47 -1.88
CA LEU A 125 7.89 -0.36 -2.75
C LEU A 125 9.28 -0.64 -3.29
N THR A 126 9.34 -1.34 -4.42
CA THR A 126 10.58 -1.78 -5.05
C THR A 126 10.38 -2.05 -6.53
N ALA A 127 11.38 -1.69 -7.34
CA ALA A 127 11.53 -2.16 -8.73
C ALA A 127 12.59 -3.27 -8.85
N SER A 128 12.93 -3.95 -7.74
CA SER A 128 13.90 -5.04 -7.69
C SER A 128 15.27 -4.61 -8.22
N HIS A 129 15.75 -5.24 -9.30
CA HIS A 129 17.04 -4.95 -9.92
C HIS A 129 17.07 -3.66 -10.74
N ASN A 130 15.91 -3.05 -11.03
CA ASN A 130 15.86 -1.83 -11.82
C ASN A 130 16.49 -0.65 -11.05
N PRO A 131 17.22 0.24 -11.75
CA PRO A 131 17.83 1.41 -11.14
C PRO A 131 16.79 2.29 -10.44
N GLY A 132 17.22 2.97 -9.39
CA GLY A 132 16.40 3.89 -8.60
C GLY A 132 16.89 5.33 -8.73
N GLY A 133 15.98 6.29 -8.64
CA GLY A 133 16.26 7.70 -8.86
C GLY A 133 15.03 8.42 -9.43
N ILE A 134 15.06 9.76 -9.46
CA ILE A 134 13.96 10.56 -9.97
C ILE A 134 13.66 10.28 -11.45
N ASP A 135 14.69 10.01 -12.25
CA ASP A 135 14.57 9.71 -13.70
C ASP A 135 14.58 8.19 -14.00
N GLU A 136 14.67 7.37 -12.96
CA GLU A 136 14.74 5.91 -13.07
C GLU A 136 13.39 5.25 -12.72
N ASP A 137 13.42 4.00 -12.25
CA ASP A 137 12.22 3.21 -12.08
C ASP A 137 11.75 3.19 -10.62
N PHE A 138 10.43 3.11 -10.48
CA PHE A 138 9.75 2.82 -9.23
C PHE A 138 8.81 1.64 -9.42
N GLY A 139 8.48 0.96 -8.33
CA GLY A 139 7.58 -0.18 -8.39
C GLY A 139 6.81 -0.36 -7.10
N ILE A 140 5.60 -0.88 -7.24
CA ILE A 140 4.73 -1.26 -6.15
C ILE A 140 4.18 -2.67 -6.43
N LYS A 141 4.25 -3.54 -5.43
CA LYS A 141 3.63 -4.86 -5.46
C LYS A 141 2.88 -5.11 -4.16
N PHE A 142 1.91 -6.01 -4.20
CA PHE A 142 1.18 -6.47 -3.03
C PHE A 142 1.49 -7.94 -2.77
N ASN A 143 1.86 -8.26 -1.53
CA ASN A 143 1.97 -9.62 -1.04
C ASN A 143 0.74 -9.96 -0.19
N ALA A 144 0.23 -11.19 -0.31
CA ALA A 144 -0.93 -11.68 0.44
C ALA A 144 -0.53 -12.23 1.82
N ALA A 145 -1.51 -12.65 2.63
CA ALA A 145 -1.33 -13.15 4.00
C ALA A 145 -0.33 -14.31 4.15
N ASN A 146 -0.10 -15.11 3.11
CA ASN A 146 0.92 -16.16 3.14
C ASN A 146 2.36 -15.63 3.02
N GLY A 147 2.54 -14.30 2.90
CA GLY A 147 3.79 -13.60 2.70
C GLY A 147 4.32 -13.64 1.26
N GLY A 148 3.67 -14.36 0.35
CA GLY A 148 4.01 -14.45 -1.07
C GLY A 148 3.36 -13.35 -1.91
N PRO A 149 3.73 -13.22 -3.19
CA PRO A 149 3.04 -12.34 -4.13
C PRO A 149 1.54 -12.60 -4.15
N ALA A 150 0.74 -11.54 -4.40
CA ALA A 150 -0.69 -11.69 -4.65
C ALA A 150 -0.95 -12.77 -5.73
N PRO A 151 -1.94 -13.66 -5.51
CA PRO A 151 -2.32 -14.64 -6.53
C PRO A 151 -2.88 -13.93 -7.76
N GLU A 152 -2.83 -14.61 -8.91
CA GLU A 152 -3.27 -14.05 -10.20
C GLU A 152 -4.73 -13.54 -10.14
N SER A 153 -5.61 -14.31 -9.48
CA SER A 153 -7.01 -13.93 -9.27
C SER A 153 -7.17 -12.59 -8.56
N LEU A 154 -6.32 -12.29 -7.57
CA LEU A 154 -6.33 -11.00 -6.89
C LEU A 154 -5.73 -9.92 -7.80
N THR A 155 -4.63 -10.18 -8.50
CA THR A 155 -4.02 -9.18 -9.39
C THR A 155 -4.92 -8.79 -10.57
N ASP A 156 -5.70 -9.74 -11.09
CA ASP A 156 -6.70 -9.47 -12.13
C ASP A 156 -7.86 -8.65 -11.58
N LEU A 157 -8.29 -8.93 -10.35
CA LEU A 157 -9.31 -8.13 -9.69
C LEU A 157 -8.84 -6.70 -9.43
N ILE A 158 -7.59 -6.53 -8.98
CA ILE A 158 -6.95 -5.21 -8.85
C ILE A 158 -6.98 -4.48 -10.19
N TYR A 159 -6.58 -5.14 -11.27
CA TYR A 159 -6.58 -4.53 -12.59
C TYR A 159 -7.98 -4.14 -13.06
N LYS A 160 -8.99 -4.98 -12.85
CA LYS A 160 -10.39 -4.65 -13.13
C LYS A 160 -10.82 -3.37 -12.39
N HIS A 161 -10.43 -3.22 -11.13
CA HIS A 161 -10.71 -2.02 -10.34
C HIS A 161 -9.94 -0.79 -10.81
N THR A 162 -8.69 -0.91 -11.29
CA THR A 162 -7.97 0.26 -11.85
C THR A 162 -8.62 0.78 -13.12
N GLN A 163 -9.33 -0.07 -13.87
CA GLN A 163 -10.04 0.30 -15.09
C GLN A 163 -11.39 0.99 -14.86
N SER A 164 -11.98 0.87 -13.66
CA SER A 164 -13.31 1.41 -13.34
C SER A 164 -13.32 2.38 -12.14
N ILE A 165 -12.17 2.64 -11.53
CA ILE A 165 -12.04 3.52 -10.37
C ILE A 165 -12.52 4.95 -10.68
N SER A 166 -13.36 5.48 -9.80
CA SER A 166 -13.90 6.84 -9.88
C SER A 166 -13.66 7.68 -8.62
N LYS A 167 -13.21 7.05 -7.54
CA LYS A 167 -12.94 7.72 -6.26
C LYS A 167 -11.80 7.09 -5.48
N ILE A 168 -11.13 7.91 -4.68
CA ILE A 168 -10.13 7.51 -3.69
C ILE A 168 -10.64 7.90 -2.30
N ALA A 169 -10.71 6.94 -1.38
CA ALA A 169 -10.94 7.24 0.03
C ALA A 169 -9.60 7.53 0.72
N SER A 170 -9.50 8.65 1.43
CA SER A 170 -8.29 9.00 2.18
C SER A 170 -8.60 9.77 3.46
N CYS A 171 -7.71 9.65 4.44
CA CYS A 171 -7.71 10.45 5.67
C CYS A 171 -6.61 11.52 5.60
N PRO A 172 -6.85 12.70 5.00
CA PRO A 172 -5.81 13.71 4.78
C PRO A 172 -5.27 14.30 6.09
N ALA A 173 -6.08 14.33 7.14
CA ALA A 173 -5.69 14.78 8.48
C ALA A 173 -4.86 13.75 9.26
N PHE A 174 -4.71 12.51 8.75
CA PHE A 174 -3.85 11.53 9.39
C PHE A 174 -2.39 12.02 9.28
N PRO A 175 -1.65 12.11 10.40
CA PRO A 175 -0.31 12.68 10.42
C PRO A 175 0.66 11.78 9.64
N ASP A 176 1.66 12.40 9.01
CA ASP A 176 2.74 11.63 8.40
C ASP A 176 3.48 10.84 9.48
N ILE A 177 3.77 9.57 9.20
CA ILE A 177 4.49 8.69 10.12
C ILE A 177 5.98 9.03 10.12
N ASP A 178 6.57 9.18 11.31
CA ASP A 178 8.02 9.29 11.44
C ASP A 178 8.67 7.94 11.12
N LEU A 179 9.30 7.87 9.96
CA LEU A 179 10.01 6.67 9.51
C LEU A 179 11.41 6.57 10.11
N THR A 180 11.97 7.62 10.71
CA THR A 180 13.40 7.67 11.07
C THR A 180 13.75 6.88 12.32
N ALA A 181 12.77 6.64 13.20
CA ALA A 181 12.93 5.96 14.46
C ALA A 181 11.98 4.75 14.59
N ALA A 182 12.40 3.73 15.33
CA ALA A 182 11.51 2.63 15.70
C ALA A 182 10.63 3.09 16.87
N ALA A 183 9.32 3.20 16.63
CA ALA A 183 8.36 3.64 17.62
C ALA A 183 6.97 3.03 17.36
N VAL A 184 6.09 3.14 18.36
CA VAL A 184 4.65 2.90 18.20
C VAL A 184 3.95 4.23 18.38
N THR A 185 3.32 4.71 17.31
CA THR A 185 2.48 5.90 17.33
C THR A 185 1.02 5.47 17.36
N ARG A 186 0.24 6.04 18.29
CA ARG A 186 -1.22 5.91 18.31
C ARG A 186 -1.81 7.22 17.82
N VAL A 187 -2.74 7.11 16.89
CA VAL A 187 -3.52 8.25 16.39
C VAL A 187 -4.95 7.99 16.82
N GLU A 188 -5.52 8.94 17.57
CA GLU A 188 -6.89 8.91 18.11
C GLU A 188 -7.81 9.79 17.26
#